data_AF-A0A4U1EZC6-F1
#
_entry.id   AF-A0A4U1EZC6-F1
#
_cell.length_a   1.000
_cell.length_b   1.000
_cell.length_c   1.000
_cell.angle_alpha   90.00
_cell.angle_beta   90.00
_cell.angle_gamma   90.00
#
_symmetry.space_group_name_H-M   'P 1'
#
loop_
_entity.id
_entity.type
_entity.pdbx_description
1 polymer ?
#
loop_
_entity_poly.entity_id
_entity_poly.type
_entity_poly.pdbx_seq_one_letter_code
_entity_poly.pdbx_strand_id
1 'polypeptide(L)'
;MVAKKFLDAGKKLNFAVASCKTFSHGLSDFGLESATGEIAVVAIRTAKAEKFVMQEELSRDGKALEIFLQDYFDGNLKRYLKSEPIPESTDGPVKVVVAKNFDELVNDENKDVLIEFYAPW
;
A
#
# COMPACT_ATOMS: atom_id res chain seq x y z
N MET A 1 7.99 15.52 17.93
CA MET A 1 7.80 15.38 16.46
C MET A 1 8.06 13.92 16.11
N VAL A 2 7.07 13.21 15.55
CA VAL A 2 7.09 11.75 15.39
C VAL A 2 8.32 11.27 14.59
N ALA A 3 8.58 11.85 13.41
CA ALA A 3 9.72 11.48 12.57
C ALA A 3 11.06 11.55 13.32
N LYS A 4 11.28 12.62 14.09
CA LYS A 4 12.51 12.80 14.88
C LYS A 4 12.71 11.66 15.88
N LYS A 5 11.65 11.18 16.54
CA LYS A 5 11.73 10.05 17.50
C LYS A 5 12.32 8.80 16.86
N PHE A 6 11.87 8.44 15.66
CA PHE A 6 12.36 7.26 14.94
C PHE A 6 13.78 7.46 14.40
N LEU A 7 14.11 8.66 13.90
CA LEU A 7 15.45 9.00 13.42
C LEU A 7 16.48 8.98 14.57
N ASP A 8 16.14 9.57 15.72
CA ASP A 8 17.00 9.57 16.92
C ASP A 8 17.20 8.15 17.48
N ALA A 9 16.23 7.25 17.28
CA ALA A 9 16.33 5.82 17.59
C ALA A 9 17.15 5.01 16.55
N GLY A 10 17.77 5.67 15.56
CA GLY A 10 18.63 5.04 14.56
C GLY A 10 17.90 4.40 13.38
N LYS A 11 16.58 4.58 13.25
CA LYS A 11 15.82 4.09 12.09
C LYS A 11 16.12 4.95 10.86
N LYS A 12 16.15 4.33 9.68
CA LYS A 12 16.49 4.99 8.41
C LYS A 12 15.26 5.12 7.52
N LEU A 13 14.72 6.34 7.42
CA LEU A 13 13.65 6.70 6.49
C LEU A 13 13.72 8.20 6.19
N ASN A 14 13.51 8.58 4.93
CA ASN A 14 13.42 9.99 4.54
C ASN A 14 11.97 10.45 4.64
N PHE A 15 11.77 11.68 5.12
CA PHE A 15 10.46 12.29 5.28
C PHE A 15 10.37 13.55 4.40
N ALA A 16 9.23 13.73 3.75
CA ALA A 16 8.94 14.90 2.95
C ALA A 16 7.45 15.24 3.06
N VAL A 17 7.11 16.52 2.87
CA VAL A 17 5.74 16.99 2.71
C VAL A 17 5.58 17.50 1.28
N ALA A 18 4.43 17.25 0.68
CA ALA A 18 4.17 17.59 -0.72
C ALA A 18 2.72 18.07 -0.90
N SER A 19 2.52 18.96 -1.88
CA SER A 19 1.19 19.45 -2.26
C SER A 19 0.39 18.34 -2.94
N CYS A 20 -0.78 17.98 -2.39
CA CYS A 20 -1.69 17.02 -3.02
C CYS A 20 -2.18 17.47 -4.40
N LYS A 21 -2.26 18.79 -4.63
CA LYS A 21 -2.68 19.37 -5.91
C LYS A 21 -1.60 19.23 -6.98
N THR A 22 -0.35 19.49 -6.61
CA THR A 22 0.79 19.42 -7.54
C THR A 22 1.16 17.99 -7.87
N PHE A 23 1.05 17.09 -6.89
CA PHE A 23 1.41 15.67 -7.04
C PHE A 23 0.19 14.74 -7.17
N SER A 24 -0.95 15.28 -7.62
CA SER A 24 -2.22 14.55 -7.71
C SER A 24 -2.11 13.26 -8.54
N HIS A 25 -1.39 13.29 -9.66
CA HIS A 25 -1.16 12.10 -10.49
C HIS A 25 -0.44 10.98 -9.73
N GLY A 26 0.51 11.32 -8.86
CA GLY A 26 1.28 10.36 -8.06
C GLY A 26 0.50 9.72 -6.91
N LEU A 27 -0.64 10.29 -6.51
CA LEU A 27 -1.49 9.72 -5.45
C LEU A 27 -2.15 8.41 -5.89
N SER A 28 -2.49 8.32 -7.18
CA SER A 28 -3.13 7.13 -7.76
C SER A 28 -2.28 5.85 -7.62
N ASP A 29 -0.95 5.99 -7.61
CA ASP A 29 -0.02 4.88 -7.37
C ASP A 29 -0.22 4.23 -6.00
N PHE A 30 -0.72 4.99 -5.03
CA PHE A 30 -1.00 4.56 -3.67
C PHE A 30 -2.48 4.25 -3.45
N GLY A 31 -3.31 4.29 -4.49
CA GLY A 31 -4.76 4.18 -4.33
C GLY A 31 -5.36 5.34 -3.53
N LEU A 32 -4.64 6.46 -3.46
CA LEU A 32 -5.09 7.66 -2.79
C LEU A 32 -5.71 8.57 -3.83
N GLU A 33 -6.80 9.22 -3.43
CA GLU A 33 -7.39 10.29 -4.20
C GLU A 33 -6.89 11.64 -3.69
N SER A 34 -7.07 12.67 -4.51
CA SER A 34 -6.77 14.03 -4.09
C SER A 34 -7.71 14.38 -2.94
N ALA A 35 -7.19 14.40 -1.71
CA ALA A 35 -7.97 14.80 -0.55
C ALA A 35 -8.53 16.20 -0.78
N THR A 36 -9.85 16.33 -0.80
CA THR A 36 -10.57 17.61 -0.87
C THR A 36 -10.58 18.32 0.48
N GLY A 37 -10.19 17.63 1.56
CA GLY A 37 -10.10 18.16 2.92
C GLY A 37 -8.70 18.62 3.32
N GLU A 38 -8.61 19.24 4.51
CA GLU A 38 -7.38 19.73 5.11
C GLU A 38 -6.49 18.63 5.72
N ILE A 39 -7.00 17.39 5.77
CA ILE A 39 -6.30 16.27 6.40
C ILE A 39 -5.30 15.66 5.42
N ALA A 40 -4.04 15.60 5.83
CA ALA A 40 -2.97 15.04 5.01
C ALA A 40 -3.05 13.50 4.98
N VAL A 41 -2.75 12.93 3.82
CA VAL A 41 -2.57 11.49 3.62
C VAL A 41 -1.09 11.12 3.73
N VAL A 42 -0.81 9.91 4.22
CA VAL A 42 0.56 9.42 4.45
C VAL A 42 0.81 8.14 3.67
N ALA A 43 1.90 8.11 2.91
CA ALA A 43 2.35 6.93 2.19
C ALA A 43 3.89 6.85 2.17
N ILE A 44 4.41 5.62 2.11
CA ILE A 44 5.84 5.31 2.01
C ILE A 44 6.08 4.61 0.67
N ARG A 45 7.15 5.03 -0.02
CA ARG A 45 7.74 4.29 -1.14
C ARG A 45 9.17 3.92 -0.81
N THR A 46 9.50 2.63 -0.83
CA THR A 46 10.87 2.14 -0.58
C THR A 46 11.72 2.29 -1.84
N ALA A 47 13.05 2.17 -1.69
CA ALA A 47 13.96 2.12 -2.85
C ALA A 47 13.70 0.92 -3.78
N LYS A 48 13.03 -0.12 -3.28
CA LYS A 48 12.56 -1.28 -4.06
C LYS A 48 11.18 -1.06 -4.70
N ALA A 49 10.67 0.17 -4.68
CA ALA A 49 9.35 0.56 -5.16
C ALA A 49 8.16 -0.12 -4.42
N GLU A 50 8.38 -0.69 -3.24
CA GLU A 50 7.29 -1.16 -2.39
C GLU A 50 6.54 0.04 -1.82
N LYS A 51 5.22 -0.09 -1.76
CA LYS A 51 4.33 1.00 -1.36
C LYS A 51 3.61 0.59 -0.08
N PHE A 52 3.53 1.50 0.88
CA PHE A 52 2.76 1.33 2.12
C PHE A 52 1.91 2.56 2.32
N VAL A 53 0.65 2.38 2.71
CA VAL A 53 -0.33 3.46 2.79
C VAL A 53 -0.99 3.41 4.15
N MET A 54 -0.94 4.53 4.86
CA MET A 54 -1.60 4.65 6.16
C MET A 54 -3.11 4.63 5.94
N GLN A 55 -3.78 3.65 6.55
CA GLN A 55 -5.24 3.48 6.42
C GLN A 55 -6.00 4.33 7.44
N GLU A 56 -5.39 4.57 8.61
CA GLU A 56 -5.95 5.44 9.63
C GLU A 56 -5.82 6.92 9.21
N GLU A 57 -6.78 7.73 9.62
CA GLU A 57 -6.71 9.18 9.43
C GLU A 57 -5.55 9.78 10.24
N LEU A 58 -4.87 10.78 9.68
CA LEU A 58 -3.78 11.44 10.37
C LEU A 58 -4.29 12.21 11.60
N SER A 59 -3.98 11.69 12.79
CA SER A 59 -4.33 12.34 14.05
C SER A 59 -3.45 13.57 14.32
N ARG A 60 -4.06 14.64 14.88
CA ARG A 60 -3.32 15.87 15.26
C ARG A 60 -2.30 15.65 16.37
N ASP A 61 -2.48 14.61 17.20
CA ASP A 61 -1.55 14.23 18.26
C ASP A 61 -0.38 13.37 17.76
N GLY A 62 -0.39 12.97 16.48
CA GLY A 62 0.68 12.20 15.83
C GLY A 62 0.69 10.71 16.17
N LYS A 63 -0.22 10.20 16.99
CA LYS A 63 -0.25 8.79 17.37
C LYS A 63 -0.52 7.85 16.20
N ALA A 64 -1.45 8.21 15.30
CA ALA A 64 -1.73 7.41 14.11
C ALA A 64 -0.47 7.24 13.24
N LEU A 65 0.28 8.33 13.04
CA LEU A 65 1.55 8.30 12.31
C LEU A 65 2.62 7.50 13.05
N GLU A 66 2.65 7.58 14.38
CA GLU A 66 3.59 6.83 15.20
C GLU A 66 3.36 5.31 15.11
N ILE A 67 2.10 4.88 15.22
CA ILE A 67 1.71 3.47 15.06
C ILE A 67 2.07 2.98 13.65
N PHE A 68 1.72 3.75 12.62
CA PHE A 68 2.04 3.42 11.23
C PHE A 68 3.55 3.25 11.00
N LEU A 69 4.38 4.15 11.53
CA LEU A 69 5.84 4.04 11.40
C LEU A 69 6.41 2.89 12.21
N GLN A 70 5.85 2.62 13.40
CA GLN A 70 6.24 1.46 14.21
C GLN A 70 5.98 0.17 13.44
N ASP A 71 4.77 -0.01 12.92
CA ASP A 71 4.40 -1.18 12.12
C ASP A 71 5.22 -1.31 10.83
N TYR A 72 5.57 -0.18 10.21
CA TYR A 72 6.48 -0.19 9.05
C TYR A 72 7.86 -0.73 9.42
N PHE A 73 8.46 -0.23 10.50
CA PHE A 73 9.80 -0.65 10.91
C PHE A 73 9.85 -2.05 11.53
N ASP A 74 8.73 -2.53 12.07
CA ASP A 74 8.59 -3.88 12.58
C ASP A 74 8.23 -4.90 11.48
N GLY A 75 7.89 -4.43 10.28
CA GLY A 75 7.53 -5.28 9.15
C GLY A 75 6.10 -5.82 9.19
N ASN A 76 5.23 -5.24 10.02
CA ASN A 76 3.84 -5.64 10.20
C ASN A 76 2.92 -5.14 9.08
N LEU A 77 3.33 -4.09 8.36
CA LEU A 77 2.51 -3.53 7.29
C LEU A 77 2.49 -4.43 6.06
N LYS A 78 1.30 -4.63 5.50
CA LYS A 78 1.14 -5.19 4.16
C LYS A 78 1.41 -4.11 3.13
N ARG A 79 2.19 -4.45 2.10
CA ARG A 79 2.38 -3.56 0.94
C ARG A 79 1.05 -3.29 0.25
N TYR A 80 0.87 -2.05 -0.19
CA TYR A 80 -0.23 -1.65 -1.05
C TYR A 80 -0.04 -2.24 -2.45
N LEU A 81 -1.07 -2.93 -2.93
CA LEU A 81 -1.21 -3.41 -4.29
C LEU A 81 -2.56 -2.92 -4.84
N LYS A 82 -2.54 -2.36 -6.04
CA LYS A 82 -3.78 -2.06 -6.76
C LYS A 82 -4.41 -3.40 -7.16
N SER A 83 -5.50 -3.75 -6.50
CA SER A 83 -6.18 -5.03 -6.65
C SER A 83 -7.67 -4.82 -6.48
N GLU A 84 -8.44 -5.54 -7.28
CA GLU A 84 -9.84 -5.81 -6.96
C GLU A 84 -9.95 -6.61 -5.65
N PRO A 85 -11.13 -6.63 -5.01
CA PRO A 85 -11.42 -7.56 -3.94
C PRO A 85 -11.18 -9.01 -4.38
N ILE A 86 -10.78 -9.87 -3.45
CA ILE A 86 -10.72 -11.30 -3.73
C ILE A 86 -12.18 -11.78 -3.89
N PRO A 87 -12.53 -12.45 -5.00
CA PRO A 87 -13.89 -12.94 -5.23
C PRO A 87 -14.29 -14.01 -4.19
N GLU A 88 -15.55 -13.99 -3.77
CA GLU A 88 -16.07 -14.89 -2.71
C GLU A 88 -16.17 -16.36 -3.15
N SER A 89 -16.35 -16.63 -4.45
CA SER A 89 -16.33 -17.98 -5.03
C SER A 89 -15.53 -17.98 -6.33
N THR A 90 -14.74 -19.04 -6.51
CA THR A 90 -13.95 -19.31 -7.72
C THR A 90 -14.15 -20.75 -8.21
N ASP A 91 -15.31 -21.34 -7.93
CA ASP A 91 -15.61 -22.77 -8.17
C ASP A 91 -15.86 -23.11 -9.65
N GLY A 92 -15.48 -22.23 -10.57
CA GLY A 92 -15.58 -22.43 -12.01
C GLY A 92 -14.36 -23.15 -12.62
N PRO A 93 -14.43 -23.50 -13.91
CA PRO A 93 -13.31 -24.10 -14.63
C PRO A 93 -12.11 -23.15 -14.79
N VAL A 94 -12.33 -21.84 -14.61
CA VAL A 94 -11.31 -20.79 -14.64
C VAL A 94 -11.31 -20.08 -13.30
N LYS A 95 -10.15 -20.02 -12.65
CA LYS A 95 -9.98 -19.28 -11.39
C LYS A 95 -9.74 -17.80 -11.67
N VAL A 96 -10.46 -16.95 -10.95
CA VAL A 96 -10.28 -15.50 -11.04
C VAL A 96 -9.10 -15.07 -10.17
N VAL A 97 -8.08 -14.52 -10.82
CA VAL A 97 -6.87 -14.03 -10.19
C VAL A 97 -6.92 -12.51 -10.09
N VAL A 98 -6.70 -11.98 -8.89
CA VAL A 98 -6.51 -10.56 -8.59
C VAL A 98 -5.13 -10.36 -7.96
N ALA A 99 -4.60 -9.13 -7.96
CA ALA A 99 -3.24 -8.89 -7.45
C ALA A 99 -3.04 -9.34 -5.97
N LYS A 100 -4.11 -9.37 -5.15
CA LYS A 100 -4.07 -9.84 -3.75
C LYS A 100 -3.92 -11.35 -3.58
N ASN A 101 -4.43 -12.17 -4.50
CA ASN A 101 -4.33 -13.64 -4.44
C ASN A 101 -3.40 -14.24 -5.51
N PHE A 102 -2.77 -13.39 -6.33
CA PHE A 102 -1.87 -13.81 -7.40
C PHE A 102 -0.77 -14.74 -6.90
N ASP A 103 -0.08 -14.36 -5.82
CA ASP A 103 1.05 -15.14 -5.30
C ASP A 103 0.60 -16.54 -4.84
N GLU A 104 -0.52 -16.61 -4.13
CA GLU A 104 -1.11 -17.86 -3.63
C GLU A 104 -1.59 -18.78 -4.77
N LEU A 105 -2.16 -18.21 -5.84
CA LEU A 105 -2.77 -19.00 -6.91
C LEU A 105 -1.81 -19.35 -8.04
N VAL A 106 -0.90 -18.44 -8.39
CA VAL A 106 -0.05 -18.54 -9.59
C VAL A 106 1.36 -19.02 -9.24
N ASN A 107 1.91 -18.59 -8.10
CA ASN A 107 3.26 -18.96 -7.68
C ASN A 107 3.27 -20.17 -6.73
N ASP A 108 2.20 -20.98 -6.72
CA ASP A 108 2.17 -22.23 -5.97
C ASP A 108 3.10 -23.25 -6.62
N GLU A 109 4.17 -23.63 -5.90
CA GLU A 109 5.17 -24.58 -6.37
C GLU A 109 4.62 -25.98 -6.69
N ASN A 110 3.39 -26.29 -6.27
CA ASN A 110 2.76 -27.60 -6.47
C ASN A 110 1.82 -27.65 -7.69
N LYS A 111 1.72 -26.56 -8.47
CA LYS A 111 0.78 -26.47 -9.59
C LYS A 111 1.45 -25.91 -10.84
N ASP A 112 1.13 -26.52 -11.98
CA ASP A 112 1.33 -25.86 -13.27
C ASP A 112 0.14 -24.92 -13.54
N VAL A 113 0.42 -23.62 -13.67
CA VAL A 113 -0.60 -22.59 -13.84
C VAL A 113 -0.41 -21.87 -15.16
N LEU A 114 -1.44 -21.91 -16.02
CA LEU A 114 -1.56 -21.04 -17.18
C LEU A 114 -2.44 -19.85 -16.81
N ILE A 115 -1.95 -18.63 -17.08
CA ILE A 115 -2.67 -17.40 -16.80
C ILE A 115 -2.90 -16.59 -18.07
N GLU A 116 -4.12 -16.09 -18.21
CA GLU A 116 -4.51 -15.14 -19.25
C GLU A 116 -4.66 -13.75 -18.64
N PHE A 117 -3.87 -12.78 -19.13
CA PHE A 117 -4.08 -11.37 -18.83
C PHE A 117 -4.97 -10.78 -19.93
N TYR A 118 -6.22 -10.49 -19.60
CA TYR A 118 -7.17 -9.89 -20.52
C TYR A 118 -7.44 -8.42 -20.17
N ALA A 119 -8.02 -7.71 -21.13
CA ALA A 119 -8.55 -6.37 -20.93
C ALA A 119 -10.04 -6.35 -21.32
N PRO A 120 -10.90 -5.60 -20.61
CA PRO A 120 -12.36 -5.66 -20.78
C PRO A 120 -12.90 -4.90 -22.00
N TRP A 121 -12.03 -4.34 -22.86
CA TRP A 121 -12.40 -3.46 -23.97
C TRP A 121 -12.50 -4.18 -25.32
#